data_AF-A0AB37RCW8-F1
#
_entry.id   AF-A0AB37RCW8-F1
#
_cell.length_a   1.000
_cell.length_b   1.000
_cell.length_c   1.000
_cell.angle_alpha   90.00
_cell.angle_beta   90.00
_cell.angle_gamma   90.00
#
_symmetry.space_group_name_H-M   'P 1'
#
loop_
_entity.id
_entity.type
_entity.pdbx_description
1 polymer ?
#
loop_
_entity_poly.entity_id
_entity_poly.type
_entity_poly.pdbx_seq_one_letter_code
_entity_poly.pdbx_strand_id
1 'polypeptide(L)'
;MAFERQRYSSVAAASQSYLKVSIMSTSSSAVSQLKNSPLAGNINYEPTVWSRADALKVNENDPTTTQPLVSADFPVMSDTVFIWDTMPLRELDGTVVSVNGWSVILTLTADRHPNDPQYLDANGRYDIKRDWEDRHGRARMCYWYSRTGKDWIFGGRVMA
;
A
#
# COMPACT_ATOMS: atom_id res chain seq x y z
N MET A 1 20.18 -26.88 46.15
CA MET A 1 19.61 -27.68 45.05
C MET A 1 18.28 -27.04 44.71
N ALA A 2 18.24 -26.21 43.66
CA ALA A 2 17.77 -26.56 42.30
C ALA A 2 16.23 -26.66 42.27
N PHE A 3 15.46 -26.12 41.33
CA PHE A 3 15.64 -25.22 40.18
C PHE A 3 14.18 -24.99 39.67
N GLU A 4 13.88 -23.79 39.14
CA GLU A 4 12.76 -23.47 38.23
C GLU A 4 11.33 -24.04 38.44
N ARG A 5 10.37 -23.12 38.67
CA ARG A 5 9.11 -22.97 37.90
C ARG A 5 8.30 -21.77 38.42
N GLN A 6 8.81 -20.57 38.15
CA GLN A 6 8.04 -19.32 38.29
C GLN A 6 8.16 -18.50 37.01
N ARG A 7 7.67 -19.07 35.91
CA ARG A 7 7.17 -18.36 34.71
C ARG A 7 6.03 -19.22 34.18
N TYR A 8 5.00 -18.61 33.58
CA TYR A 8 3.74 -19.24 33.12
C TYR A 8 2.55 -19.29 34.09
N SER A 9 2.32 -18.25 34.90
CA SER A 9 1.02 -18.07 35.57
C SER A 9 0.27 -16.77 35.25
N SER A 10 0.82 -15.88 34.41
CA SER A 10 0.15 -14.62 34.03
C SER A 10 -0.42 -14.60 32.60
N VAL A 11 -0.27 -15.66 31.80
CA VAL A 11 -0.83 -15.72 30.43
C VAL A 11 -2.20 -16.41 30.39
N ALA A 12 -2.66 -17.02 31.50
CA ALA A 12 -3.93 -17.74 31.55
C ALA A 12 -5.14 -16.92 32.03
N ALA A 13 -4.95 -15.65 32.44
CA ALA A 13 -5.99 -14.86 33.09
C ALA A 13 -6.48 -13.62 32.30
N ALA A 14 -6.19 -13.55 31.00
CA ALA A 14 -6.71 -12.49 30.12
C ALA A 14 -7.43 -13.03 28.87
N SER A 15 -7.90 -14.29 28.92
CA SER A 15 -8.48 -15.00 27.77
C SER A 15 -10.01 -15.10 27.78
N GLN A 16 -10.73 -14.32 28.62
CA GLN A 16 -12.19 -14.44 28.75
C GLN A 16 -12.98 -13.16 28.44
N SER A 17 -12.41 -12.22 27.70
CA SER A 17 -13.13 -11.03 27.26
C SER A 17 -12.74 -10.72 25.82
N TYR A 18 -13.73 -10.59 24.94
CA TYR A 18 -13.60 -10.42 23.48
C TYR A 18 -13.49 -11.70 22.64
N LEU A 19 -14.36 -12.67 22.90
CA LEU A 19 -14.86 -13.56 21.85
C LEU A 19 -16.30 -13.16 21.52
N LYS A 20 -16.46 -12.07 20.77
CA LYS A 20 -17.67 -11.87 19.97
C LYS A 20 -17.33 -12.35 18.57
N VAL A 21 -17.38 -13.67 18.39
CA VAL A 21 -17.48 -14.25 17.05
C VAL A 21 -18.82 -13.77 16.51
N SER A 22 -18.80 -12.68 15.75
CA SER A 22 -19.85 -12.45 14.77
C SER A 22 -19.69 -13.58 13.78
N ILE A 23 -20.54 -14.59 13.96
CA ILE A 23 -20.84 -15.54 12.89
C ILE A 23 -21.36 -14.63 11.78
N MET A 24 -20.51 -14.29 10.80
CA MET A 24 -21.02 -13.83 9.52
C MET A 24 -21.78 -15.04 8.98
N SER A 25 -23.07 -15.11 9.30
CA SER A 25 -24.03 -15.67 8.38
C SER A 25 -23.64 -15.15 7.01
N THR A 26 -23.44 -16.05 6.06
CA THR A 26 -23.19 -15.72 4.65
C THR A 26 -24.15 -14.61 4.25
N SER A 27 -23.63 -13.39 4.27
CA SER A 27 -24.45 -12.22 4.13
C SER A 27 -24.65 -12.10 2.63
N SER A 28 -25.73 -12.72 2.15
CA SER A 28 -26.29 -12.51 0.80
C SER A 28 -26.49 -11.03 0.49
N SER A 29 -26.30 -10.12 1.46
CA SER A 29 -26.35 -8.67 1.33
C SER A 29 -25.24 -8.09 0.45
N ALA A 30 -23.98 -8.56 0.48
CA ALA A 30 -22.94 -7.97 -0.37
C ALA A 30 -23.20 -8.21 -1.87
N VAL A 31 -23.70 -9.40 -2.21
CA VAL A 31 -24.14 -9.75 -3.57
C VAL A 31 -25.48 -9.08 -3.92
N SER A 32 -26.37 -8.90 -2.95
CA SER A 32 -27.66 -8.21 -3.12
C SER A 32 -27.52 -6.71 -3.40
N GLN A 33 -26.52 -6.03 -2.83
CA GLN A 33 -26.31 -4.58 -3.00
C GLN A 33 -25.85 -4.23 -4.43
N LEU A 34 -25.25 -5.17 -5.17
CA LEU A 34 -24.87 -5.00 -6.58
C LEU A 34 -26.04 -5.13 -7.55
N LYS A 35 -27.15 -5.80 -7.16
CA LYS A 35 -28.27 -6.08 -8.08
C LYS A 35 -29.14 -4.86 -8.43
N ASN A 36 -29.07 -3.77 -7.66
CA ASN A 36 -29.97 -2.62 -7.82
C ASN A 36 -29.30 -1.38 -8.44
N SER A 37 -28.08 -1.49 -8.97
CA SER A 37 -27.46 -0.41 -9.73
C SER A 37 -27.88 -0.49 -11.21
N PRO A 38 -28.29 0.62 -11.86
CA PRO A 38 -28.66 0.61 -13.29
C PRO A 38 -27.49 0.24 -14.23
N LEU A 39 -26.26 0.15 -13.70
CA LEU A 39 -25.06 -0.35 -14.39
C LEU A 39 -24.83 -1.87 -14.24
N ALA A 40 -25.57 -2.54 -13.34
CA ALA A 40 -25.42 -3.97 -13.06
C ALA A 40 -26.24 -4.88 -14.00
N GLY A 41 -27.07 -4.30 -14.88
CA GLY A 41 -28.01 -5.04 -15.72
C GLY A 41 -27.40 -5.96 -16.79
N ASN A 42 -26.09 -5.89 -17.05
CA ASN A 42 -25.42 -6.62 -18.14
C ASN A 42 -24.29 -7.55 -17.69
N ILE A 43 -24.09 -7.78 -16.39
CA ILE A 43 -23.03 -8.68 -15.91
C ILE A 43 -23.62 -10.10 -15.77
N ASN A 44 -23.45 -10.92 -16.81
CA ASN A 44 -23.93 -12.31 -16.85
C ASN A 44 -22.80 -13.33 -16.58
N TYR A 45 -22.01 -13.10 -15.52
CA TYR A 45 -21.00 -14.04 -15.07
C TYR A 45 -20.86 -14.00 -13.55
N GLU A 46 -20.55 -15.15 -12.95
CA GLU A 46 -20.28 -15.26 -11.52
C GLU A 46 -18.86 -14.77 -11.18
N PRO A 47 -18.67 -14.01 -10.09
CA PRO A 47 -17.34 -13.60 -9.64
C PRO A 47 -16.46 -14.80 -9.25
N THR A 48 -15.17 -14.73 -9.54
CA THR A 48 -14.20 -15.68 -8.99
C THR A 48 -13.89 -15.33 -7.54
N VAL A 49 -13.91 -16.34 -6.65
CA VAL A 49 -13.65 -16.17 -5.22
C VAL A 49 -12.23 -16.63 -4.88
N TRP A 50 -11.39 -15.72 -4.37
CA TRP A 50 -10.18 -16.11 -3.67
C TRP A 50 -10.56 -16.66 -2.29
N SER A 51 -10.52 -17.99 -2.13
CA SER A 51 -11.10 -18.66 -0.97
C SER A 51 -10.15 -18.71 0.23
N ARG A 52 -10.69 -19.05 1.42
CA ARG A 52 -9.86 -19.36 2.59
C ARG A 52 -8.89 -20.52 2.33
N ALA A 53 -9.33 -21.54 1.57
CA ALA A 53 -8.49 -22.69 1.25
C ALA A 53 -7.32 -22.31 0.32
N ASP A 54 -7.51 -21.31 -0.55
CA ASP A 54 -6.43 -20.77 -1.39
C ASP A 54 -5.48 -19.91 -0.57
N ALA A 55 -6.00 -19.07 0.32
CA ALA A 55 -5.19 -18.25 1.21
C ALA A 55 -4.32 -19.09 2.17
N LEU A 56 -4.79 -20.27 2.60
CA LEU A 56 -4.00 -21.20 3.43
C LEU A 56 -2.81 -21.82 2.69
N LYS A 57 -2.71 -21.66 1.36
CA LYS A 57 -1.56 -22.12 0.55
C LYS A 57 -0.46 -21.07 0.39
N VAL A 58 -0.67 -19.85 0.89
CA VAL A 58 0.35 -18.78 0.82
C VAL A 58 1.61 -19.26 1.56
N ASN A 59 2.77 -19.10 0.91
CA ASN A 59 4.06 -19.50 1.45
C ASN A 59 5.05 -18.34 1.32
N GLU A 60 5.36 -17.69 2.44
CA GLU A 60 6.29 -16.56 2.53
C GLU A 60 7.76 -16.94 2.29
N ASN A 61 8.10 -18.22 2.34
CA ASN A 61 9.48 -18.72 2.24
C ASN A 61 9.85 -19.22 0.82
N ASP A 62 8.96 -19.08 -0.17
CA ASP A 62 9.21 -19.54 -1.55
C ASP A 62 10.06 -18.51 -2.32
N PRO A 63 11.35 -18.78 -2.59
CA PRO A 63 12.23 -17.83 -3.27
C PRO A 63 11.83 -17.54 -4.72
N THR A 64 10.96 -18.35 -5.33
CA THR A 64 10.43 -18.10 -6.68
C THR A 64 9.37 -17.00 -6.70
N THR A 65 8.82 -16.65 -5.53
CA THR A 65 7.79 -15.59 -5.36
C THR A 65 8.16 -14.54 -4.31
N THR A 66 9.36 -14.62 -3.72
CA THR A 66 9.88 -13.62 -2.78
C THR A 66 10.62 -12.50 -3.51
N GLN A 67 10.27 -11.25 -3.24
CA GLN A 67 11.03 -10.09 -3.71
C GLN A 67 12.45 -10.10 -3.10
N PRO A 68 13.51 -9.82 -3.88
CA PRO A 68 14.85 -9.65 -3.32
C PRO A 68 14.92 -8.57 -2.24
N LEU A 69 15.85 -8.73 -1.30
CA LEU A 69 16.06 -7.77 -0.22
C LEU A 69 16.41 -6.37 -0.78
N VAL A 70 15.67 -5.36 -0.33
CA VAL A 70 15.99 -3.95 -0.58
C VAL A 70 17.10 -3.53 0.40
N SER A 71 18.14 -2.87 -0.10
CA SER A 71 19.22 -2.34 0.74
C SER A 71 18.69 -1.35 1.78
N ALA A 72 19.22 -1.38 3.00
CA ALA A 72 18.91 -0.37 4.02
C ALA A 72 19.38 1.04 3.61
N ASP A 73 20.46 1.11 2.82
CA ASP A 73 21.04 2.37 2.29
C ASP A 73 20.49 2.70 0.89
N PHE A 74 19.17 2.54 0.68
CA PHE A 74 18.57 2.84 -0.60
C PHE A 74 18.65 4.34 -0.92
N PRO A 75 18.99 4.73 -2.17
CA PRO A 75 18.96 6.13 -2.56
C PRO A 75 17.51 6.62 -2.67
N VAL A 76 17.30 7.91 -2.42
CA VAL A 76 16.01 8.57 -2.68
C VAL A 76 16.03 9.24 -4.05
N MET A 77 14.90 9.19 -4.74
CA MET A 77 14.73 9.88 -6.04
C MET A 77 14.62 11.40 -5.87
N SER A 78 14.13 11.87 -4.72
CA SER A 78 13.98 13.28 -4.39
C SER A 78 14.00 13.53 -2.89
N ASP A 79 14.67 14.61 -2.49
CA ASP A 79 14.70 15.13 -1.13
C ASP A 79 13.52 16.05 -0.81
N THR A 80 12.73 16.44 -1.81
CA THR A 80 11.62 17.40 -1.65
C THR A 80 10.25 16.75 -1.64
N VAL A 81 10.09 15.57 -2.23
CA VAL A 81 8.80 14.88 -2.33
C VAL A 81 8.88 13.41 -1.95
N PHE A 82 7.77 12.90 -1.46
CA PHE A 82 7.45 11.50 -1.32
C PHE A 82 6.75 10.98 -2.58
N ILE A 83 7.06 9.75 -2.98
CA ILE A 83 6.32 9.01 -4.02
C ILE A 83 5.97 7.61 -3.51
N TRP A 84 4.87 7.04 -3.98
CA TRP A 84 4.49 5.64 -3.67
C TRP A 84 3.85 4.95 -4.89
N ASP A 85 2.52 4.85 -4.94
CA ASP A 85 1.80 4.24 -6.07
C ASP A 85 2.29 4.88 -7.37
N THR A 86 2.81 4.04 -8.26
CA THR A 86 3.45 4.46 -9.51
C THR A 86 2.73 3.78 -10.67
N MET A 87 2.28 4.60 -11.62
CA MET A 87 1.44 4.22 -12.75
C MET A 87 2.20 4.55 -14.04
N PRO A 88 2.89 3.57 -14.66
CA PRO A 88 3.52 3.76 -15.96
C PRO A 88 2.49 4.09 -17.04
N LEU A 89 2.86 4.96 -17.98
CA LEU A 89 2.04 5.23 -19.16
C LEU A 89 1.87 3.94 -19.98
N ARG A 90 0.62 3.60 -20.30
CA ARG A 90 0.27 2.34 -20.95
C ARG A 90 -0.90 2.48 -21.92
N GLU A 91 -0.94 1.57 -22.88
CA GLU A 91 -2.08 1.34 -23.75
C GLU A 91 -3.23 0.61 -23.02
N LEU A 92 -4.39 0.53 -23.68
CA LEU A 92 -5.57 -0.15 -23.14
C LEU A 92 -5.34 -1.65 -22.90
N ASP A 93 -4.45 -2.28 -23.67
CA ASP A 93 -4.07 -3.69 -23.51
C ASP A 93 -3.07 -3.94 -22.37
N GLY A 94 -2.50 -2.87 -21.80
CA GLY A 94 -1.52 -2.93 -20.72
C GLY A 94 -0.05 -2.84 -21.12
N THR A 95 0.25 -2.71 -22.41
CA THR A 95 1.60 -2.43 -22.88
C THR A 95 2.10 -1.10 -22.34
N VAL A 96 3.24 -1.09 -21.64
CA VAL A 96 3.92 0.13 -21.20
C VAL A 96 4.59 0.80 -22.40
N VAL A 97 4.36 2.09 -22.58
CA VAL A 97 4.80 2.82 -23.78
C VAL A 97 5.67 4.03 -23.46
N SER A 98 6.48 4.42 -24.45
CA SER A 98 7.22 5.68 -24.47
C SER A 98 6.68 6.58 -25.58
N VAL A 99 6.64 7.88 -25.37
CA VAL A 99 6.23 8.87 -26.38
C VAL A 99 7.47 9.59 -26.89
N ASN A 100 7.76 9.48 -28.18
CA ASN A 100 8.94 10.09 -28.82
C ASN A 100 10.26 9.74 -28.10
N GLY A 101 10.36 8.51 -27.60
CA GLY A 101 11.50 8.00 -26.85
C GLY A 101 11.61 8.50 -25.41
N TRP A 102 10.53 9.04 -24.83
CA TRP A 102 10.42 9.37 -23.41
C TRP A 102 9.48 8.40 -22.70
N SER A 103 10.01 7.64 -21.74
CA SER A 103 9.19 6.93 -20.76
C SER A 103 8.55 7.94 -19.81
N VAL A 104 7.33 7.66 -19.38
CA VAL A 104 6.56 8.49 -18.44
C VAL A 104 5.96 7.62 -17.35
N ILE A 105 6.09 8.05 -16.10
CA ILE A 105 5.38 7.49 -14.95
C ILE A 105 4.55 8.58 -14.27
N LEU A 106 3.36 8.21 -13.81
CA LEU A 106 2.57 9.02 -12.90
C LEU A 106 2.76 8.49 -11.48
N THR A 107 2.82 9.37 -10.50
CA THR A 107 2.99 9.00 -9.09
C THR A 107 1.96 9.68 -8.22
N LEU A 108 1.47 8.97 -7.21
CA LEU A 108 0.94 9.65 -6.03
C LEU A 108 2.11 10.30 -5.29
N THR A 109 1.97 11.60 -5.04
CA THR A 109 3.04 12.47 -4.54
C THR A 109 2.54 13.36 -3.42
N ALA A 110 3.38 13.55 -2.40
CA ALA A 110 3.18 14.56 -1.36
C ALA A 110 4.53 15.23 -1.05
N ASP A 111 4.50 16.49 -0.65
CA ASP A 111 5.71 17.20 -0.23
C ASP A 111 6.27 16.59 1.07
N ARG A 112 7.60 16.62 1.18
CA ARG A 112 8.32 16.41 2.44
C ARG A 112 8.36 17.73 3.19
N HIS A 113 8.04 17.70 4.48
CA HIS A 113 7.94 18.90 5.31
C HIS A 113 8.93 18.87 6.48
N PRO A 114 10.26 18.79 6.24
CA PRO A 114 11.25 18.66 7.32
C PRO A 114 11.31 19.88 8.26
N ASN A 115 10.84 21.04 7.79
CA ASN A 115 10.91 22.31 8.50
C ASN A 115 9.54 22.82 8.98
N ASP A 116 8.46 22.08 8.73
CA ASP A 116 7.12 22.48 9.15
C ASP A 116 6.92 22.11 10.63
N PRO A 117 6.54 23.07 11.50
CA PRO A 117 6.28 22.82 12.91
C PRO A 117 5.32 21.67 13.21
N GLN A 118 4.37 21.38 12.31
CA GLN A 118 3.41 20.27 12.47
C GLN A 118 4.11 18.90 12.53
N TYR A 119 5.25 18.75 11.85
CA TYR A 119 6.01 17.50 11.77
C TYR A 119 7.30 17.53 12.59
N LEU A 120 7.40 18.43 13.57
CA LEU A 120 8.46 18.37 14.57
C LEU A 120 8.02 17.57 15.81
N ASP A 121 8.96 16.86 16.42
CA ASP A 121 8.79 16.21 17.72
C ASP A 121 8.87 17.24 18.87
N ALA A 122 8.67 16.79 20.11
CA ALA A 122 8.75 17.66 21.29
C ALA A 122 10.13 18.33 21.49
N ASN A 123 11.17 17.83 20.82
CA ASN A 123 12.54 18.37 20.86
C ASN A 123 12.85 19.24 19.62
N GLY A 124 11.85 19.52 18.77
CA GLY A 124 12.03 20.31 17.54
C GLY A 124 12.70 19.55 16.39
N ARG A 125 12.77 18.21 16.44
CA ARG A 125 13.37 17.39 15.37
C ARG A 125 12.30 16.86 14.43
N TYR A 126 12.63 16.73 13.15
CA TYR A 126 11.71 16.22 12.14
C TYR A 126 11.26 14.77 12.42
N ASP A 127 9.94 14.59 12.56
CA ASP A 127 9.23 13.33 12.67
C ASP A 127 8.79 12.86 11.28
N ILE A 128 9.73 12.26 10.54
CA ILE A 128 9.48 11.71 9.20
C ILE A 128 8.36 10.67 9.19
N LYS A 129 8.16 9.93 10.29
CA LYS A 129 7.10 8.92 10.39
C LYS A 129 5.74 9.59 10.32
N ARG A 130 5.53 10.65 11.11
CA ARG A 130 4.28 11.43 11.09
C ARG A 130 4.02 12.07 9.74
N ASP A 131 5.05 12.68 9.15
CA ASP A 131 4.94 13.33 7.83
C ASP A 131 4.56 12.32 6.74
N TRP A 132 5.23 11.16 6.72
CA TRP A 132 4.94 10.06 5.81
C TRP A 132 3.54 9.47 6.03
N GLU A 133 3.15 9.15 7.26
CA GLU A 133 1.85 8.53 7.53
C GLU A 133 0.67 9.46 7.17
N ASP A 134 0.84 10.77 7.27
CA ASP A 134 -0.18 11.76 6.89
C ASP A 134 -0.25 12.02 5.36
N ARG A 135 0.70 11.49 4.55
CA ARG A 135 0.76 11.71 3.09
C ARG A 135 -0.53 11.38 2.34
N HIS A 136 -1.33 10.45 2.85
CA HIS A 136 -2.57 10.01 2.23
C HIS A 136 -3.59 11.14 2.09
N GLY A 137 -3.65 12.07 3.06
CA GLY A 137 -4.51 13.25 2.99
C GLY A 137 -4.00 14.34 2.04
N ARG A 138 -2.73 14.26 1.65
CA ARG A 138 -2.02 15.28 0.86
C ARG A 138 -1.68 14.80 -0.56
N ALA A 139 -2.12 13.60 -0.94
CA ALA A 139 -1.80 12.99 -2.22
C ALA A 139 -2.19 13.88 -3.41
N ARG A 140 -1.26 14.08 -4.34
CA ARG A 140 -1.47 14.72 -5.65
C ARG A 140 -0.87 13.84 -6.74
N MET A 141 -1.48 13.86 -7.92
CA MET A 141 -0.95 13.16 -9.08
C MET A 141 0.13 14.02 -9.74
N CYS A 142 1.36 13.51 -9.78
CA CYS A 142 2.48 14.12 -10.51
C CYS A 142 2.98 13.19 -11.61
N TYR A 143 3.77 13.73 -12.55
CA TYR A 143 4.42 12.92 -13.57
C TYR A 143 5.93 13.11 -13.57
N TRP A 144 6.63 12.06 -14.00
CA TRP A 144 8.06 12.04 -14.21
C TRP A 144 8.36 11.49 -15.61
N TYR A 145 9.49 11.88 -16.18
CA TYR A 145 9.88 11.42 -17.51
C TYR A 145 11.38 11.10 -17.59
N SER A 146 11.73 10.17 -18.48
CA SER A 146 13.12 9.73 -18.69
C SER A 146 13.31 9.12 -20.09
N ARG A 147 14.50 9.30 -20.68
CA ARG A 147 14.91 8.59 -21.90
C ARG A 147 15.29 7.13 -21.63
N THR A 148 15.62 6.79 -20.40
CA THR A 148 16.24 5.50 -20.03
C THR A 148 15.33 4.61 -19.19
N GLY A 149 14.14 5.08 -18.81
CA GLY A 149 13.23 4.38 -17.89
C GLY A 149 13.69 4.36 -16.43
N LYS A 150 14.73 5.14 -16.10
CA LYS A 150 15.29 5.37 -14.75
C LYS A 150 15.82 6.81 -14.68
N ASP A 151 16.46 7.20 -13.58
CA ASP A 151 17.04 8.56 -13.44
C ASP A 151 16.00 9.66 -13.76
N TRP A 152 14.84 9.52 -13.12
CA TRP A 152 13.61 10.22 -13.48
C TRP A 152 13.70 11.73 -13.25
N ILE A 153 13.22 12.50 -14.22
CA ILE A 153 13.12 13.96 -14.13
C ILE A 153 11.70 14.32 -13.69
N PHE A 154 11.57 15.14 -12.65
CA PHE A 154 10.28 15.56 -12.12
C PHE A 154 9.59 16.56 -13.08
N GLY A 155 8.37 16.24 -13.50
CA GLY A 155 7.55 17.07 -14.40
C GLY A 155 6.52 17.95 -13.69
N GLY A 156 6.29 17.74 -12.39
CA GLY A 156 5.29 18.47 -11.60
C GLY A 156 3.91 17.81 -11.61
N ARG A 157 2.89 18.57 -11.18
CA ARG A 157 1.51 18.08 -11.11
C ARG A 157 0.92 17.84 -12.50
N VAL A 158 0.10 16.79 -12.61
CA VAL A 158 -0.71 16.54 -13.82
C VAL A 158 -1.87 17.54 -13.91
N MET A 159 -2.44 17.93 -12.77
CA MET A 159 -3.57 18.86 -12.68
C MET A 159 -3.19 20.12 -11.90
N ALA A 160 -3.54 21.29 -12.46
CA ALA A 160 -3.34 22.61 -11.86
C ALA A 160 -4.30 22.84 -10.70
#